data_AF-A0AAV6AZH6-F1
#
_entry.id   AF-A0AAV6AZH6-F1
#
_cell.length_a   1.000
_cell.length_b   1.000
_cell.length_c   1.000
_cell.angle_alpha   90.00
_cell.angle_beta   90.00
_cell.angle_gamma   90.00
#
_symmetry.space_group_name_H-M   'P 1'
#
loop_
_entity.id
_entity.type
_entity.pdbx_description
1 polymer ?
#
loop_
_entity_poly.entity_id
_entity_poly.type
_entity_poly.pdbx_seq_one_letter_code
_entity_poly.pdbx_strand_id
1 'polypeptide(L)'
;PENEERIKAFSTIMKLEPFQRGMKELAPTVWITALRKVQNPNRAGLDIVSHDGNFNSLKVSPLFYWSDAEMEAYLKQHKLPNEWDYFDPAKADDKRECGLHAAWGGQAVASA
;
A
#
# COMPACT_ATOMS: atom_id res chain seq x y z
N PRO A 1 -2.09 -22.14 -4.90
CA PRO A 1 -2.48 -22.45 -6.30
C PRO A 1 -4.00 -22.54 -6.49
N GLU A 2 -4.72 -23.28 -5.65
CA GLU A 2 -6.13 -23.66 -5.90
C GLU A 2 -7.16 -22.52 -5.78
N ASN A 3 -6.81 -21.35 -5.21
CA ASN A 3 -7.73 -20.22 -5.02
C ASN A 3 -7.17 -18.87 -5.49
N GLU A 4 -6.13 -18.84 -6.31
CA GLU A 4 -5.47 -17.56 -6.68
C GLU A 4 -6.43 -16.61 -7.43
N GLU A 5 -7.24 -17.13 -8.34
CA GLU A 5 -8.26 -16.34 -9.07
C GLU A 5 -9.32 -15.77 -8.13
N ARG A 6 -9.82 -16.58 -7.19
CA ARG A 6 -10.79 -16.13 -6.18
C ARG A 6 -10.21 -15.06 -5.27
N ILE A 7 -8.94 -15.18 -4.88
CA ILE A 7 -8.26 -14.16 -4.08
C ILE A 7 -8.06 -12.88 -4.89
N LYS A 8 -7.73 -12.98 -6.20
CA LYS A 8 -7.65 -11.80 -7.08
C LYS A 8 -9.00 -11.10 -7.22
N ALA A 9 -10.08 -11.85 -7.46
CA ALA A 9 -11.43 -11.31 -7.54
C ALA A 9 -11.85 -10.62 -6.23
N PHE A 10 -11.63 -11.30 -5.09
CA PHE A 10 -11.90 -10.74 -3.77
C PHE A 10 -11.10 -9.47 -3.49
N SER A 11 -9.79 -9.48 -3.75
CA SER A 11 -8.92 -8.31 -3.59
C SER A 11 -9.34 -7.14 -4.48
N THR A 12 -9.80 -7.44 -5.71
CA THR A 12 -10.30 -6.43 -6.63
C THR A 12 -11.51 -5.70 -6.05
N ILE A 13 -12.51 -6.46 -5.57
CA ILE A 13 -13.76 -5.89 -5.04
C ILE A 13 -13.53 -5.21 -3.68
N MET A 14 -12.75 -5.83 -2.79
CA MET A 14 -12.61 -5.36 -1.41
C MET A 14 -11.53 -4.29 -1.21
N LYS A 15 -10.58 -4.18 -2.15
CA LYS A 15 -9.39 -3.33 -1.96
C LYS A 15 -9.12 -2.43 -3.16
N LEU A 16 -9.07 -2.97 -4.37
CA LEU A 16 -8.61 -2.20 -5.53
C LEU A 16 -9.68 -1.22 -6.04
N GLU A 17 -10.91 -1.69 -6.30
CA GLU A 17 -12.03 -0.85 -6.74
C GLU A 17 -12.30 0.31 -5.76
N PRO A 18 -12.54 0.08 -4.46
CA PRO A 18 -12.92 1.15 -3.55
C PRO A 18 -11.78 2.17 -3.38
N PHE A 19 -10.52 1.71 -3.40
CA PHE A 19 -9.37 2.61 -3.36
C PHE A 19 -9.30 3.49 -4.61
N GLN A 20 -9.45 2.91 -5.80
CA GLN A 20 -9.42 3.67 -7.05
C GLN A 20 -10.56 4.68 -7.13
N ARG A 21 -11.77 4.28 -6.74
CA ARG A 21 -12.92 5.17 -6.69
C ARG A 21 -12.66 6.33 -5.72
N GLY A 22 -12.19 6.04 -4.51
CA GLY A 22 -11.82 7.07 -3.53
C GLY A 22 -10.75 8.05 -4.05
N MET A 23 -9.69 7.56 -4.69
CA MET A 23 -8.65 8.42 -5.26
C MET A 23 -9.17 9.30 -6.41
N LYS A 24 -10.08 8.79 -7.24
CA LYS A 24 -10.71 9.57 -8.33
C LYS A 24 -11.66 10.63 -7.78
N GLU A 25 -12.49 10.27 -6.79
CA GLU A 25 -13.46 11.18 -6.19
C GLU A 25 -12.79 12.29 -5.37
N LEU A 26 -11.76 11.95 -4.59
CA LEU A 26 -11.02 12.91 -3.77
C LEU A 26 -10.00 13.74 -4.56
N ALA A 27 -9.49 13.21 -5.68
CA ALA A 27 -8.49 13.82 -6.55
C ALA A 27 -7.36 14.55 -5.78
N PRO A 28 -6.65 13.86 -4.86
CA PRO A 28 -5.73 14.54 -3.96
C PRO A 28 -4.49 15.06 -4.70
N THR A 29 -4.09 16.31 -4.42
CA THR A 29 -2.80 16.84 -4.88
C THR A 29 -1.63 16.14 -4.17
N VAL A 30 -1.82 15.74 -2.91
CA VAL A 30 -0.81 15.04 -2.08
C VAL A 30 -1.43 13.81 -1.45
N TRP A 31 -0.77 12.67 -1.58
CA TRP A 31 -1.15 11.39 -0.98
C TRP A 31 -0.08 10.92 0.01
N ILE A 32 -0.37 10.99 1.31
CA ILE A 32 0.52 10.49 2.35
C ILE A 32 0.35 8.98 2.49
N THR A 33 1.46 8.25 2.53
CA THR A 33 1.49 6.80 2.71
C THR A 33 2.49 6.40 3.80
N ALA A 34 2.33 5.19 4.32
CA ALA A 34 3.27 4.60 5.28
C ALA A 34 4.17 3.53 4.61
N LEU A 35 4.48 3.68 3.32
CA LEU A 35 5.41 2.78 2.65
C LEU A 35 6.80 2.90 3.29
N ARG A 36 7.42 1.76 3.62
CA ARG A 36 8.82 1.69 4.06
C ARG A 36 9.63 0.78 3.14
N LYS A 37 10.92 1.12 2.96
CA LYS A 37 11.89 0.39 2.13
C LYS A 37 12.11 -1.04 2.63
N VAL A 38 12.14 -1.22 3.95
CA VAL A 38 12.39 -2.52 4.60
C VAL A 38 11.29 -3.55 4.38
N GLN A 39 10.07 -3.12 4.02
CA GLN A 39 8.91 -4.00 3.90
C GLN A 39 8.88 -4.79 2.59
N ASN A 40 9.47 -4.28 1.51
CA ASN A 40 9.48 -4.97 0.23
C ASN A 40 10.68 -4.56 -0.64
N PRO A 41 11.51 -5.51 -1.11
CA PRO A 41 12.65 -5.23 -1.99
C PRO A 41 12.30 -4.49 -3.29
N ASN A 42 11.09 -4.69 -3.84
CA ASN A 42 10.64 -4.05 -5.08
C ASN A 42 10.47 -2.53 -4.93
N ARG A 43 10.52 -2.00 -3.71
CA ARG A 43 10.46 -0.56 -3.43
C ARG A 43 11.81 0.15 -3.53
N ALA A 44 12.87 -0.54 -3.97
CA ALA A 44 14.21 0.03 -4.06
C ALA A 44 14.29 1.29 -4.95
N GLY A 45 13.39 1.43 -5.93
CA GLY A 45 13.30 2.61 -6.80
C GLY A 45 12.44 3.76 -6.27
N LEU A 46 11.88 3.64 -5.05
CA LEU A 46 11.08 4.69 -4.41
C LEU A 46 11.94 5.52 -3.44
N ASP A 47 11.42 6.69 -3.06
CA ASP A 47 11.98 7.59 -2.05
C ASP A 47 10.82 8.20 -1.22
N ILE A 48 11.15 9.05 -0.24
CA ILE A 48 10.21 9.78 0.62
C ILE A 48 9.18 10.53 -0.23
N VAL A 49 9.58 11.11 -1.36
CA VAL A 49 8.68 11.82 -2.27
C VAL A 49 8.78 11.20 -3.66
N SER A 50 7.63 10.86 -4.24
CA SER A 50 7.54 10.34 -5.61
C SER A 50 6.31 10.90 -6.32
N HIS A 51 6.38 11.09 -7.63
CA HIS A 51 5.21 11.39 -8.43
C HIS A 51 4.41 10.11 -8.66
N ASP A 52 3.09 10.18 -8.46
CA ASP A 52 2.17 9.09 -8.78
C ASP A 52 1.48 9.39 -10.10
N GLY A 53 1.90 8.71 -11.17
CA GLY A 53 1.31 8.87 -12.50
C GLY A 53 -0.10 8.30 -12.65
N ASN A 54 -0.54 7.42 -11.73
CA ASN A 54 -1.86 6.79 -11.81
C ASN A 54 -2.97 7.78 -11.42
N PHE A 55 -2.72 8.58 -10.38
CA PHE A 55 -3.69 9.54 -9.85
C PHE A 55 -3.25 11.00 -10.02
N ASN A 56 -2.09 11.23 -10.64
CA ASN A 56 -1.47 12.54 -10.80
C ASN A 56 -1.31 13.29 -9.46
N SER A 57 -0.85 12.57 -8.44
CA SER A 57 -0.66 13.08 -7.09
C SER A 57 0.82 13.06 -6.70
N LEU A 58 1.21 13.90 -5.75
CA LEU A 58 2.50 13.77 -5.07
C LEU A 58 2.36 12.73 -3.95
N LYS A 59 3.02 11.58 -4.09
CA LYS A 59 3.04 10.55 -3.06
C LYS A 59 4.17 10.84 -2.07
N VAL A 60 3.84 10.89 -0.77
CA VAL A 60 4.78 11.19 0.30
C VAL A 60 4.79 10.07 1.33
N SER A 61 5.95 9.50 1.62
CA SER A 61 6.16 8.41 2.58
C SER A 61 7.17 8.87 3.64
N PRO A 62 6.75 9.60 4.69
CA PRO A 62 7.67 10.26 5.62
C PRO A 62 8.60 9.30 6.37
N LEU A 63 8.15 8.06 6.57
CA LEU A 63 8.86 7.04 7.33
C LEU A 63 9.62 6.05 6.42
N PHE A 64 9.86 6.42 5.15
CA PHE A 64 10.31 5.47 4.14
C PHE A 64 11.59 4.72 4.51
N TYR A 65 12.55 5.42 5.12
CA TYR A 65 13.82 4.84 5.54
C TYR A 65 13.84 4.31 6.98
N TRP A 66 12.73 4.43 7.72
CA TRP A 66 12.70 3.95 9.11
C TRP A 66 12.75 2.43 9.17
N SER A 67 13.68 1.94 9.98
CA SER A 67 13.78 0.57 10.45
C SER A 67 12.63 0.20 11.39
N ASP A 68 12.47 -1.10 11.66
CA ASP A 68 11.48 -1.58 12.64
C ASP A 68 11.82 -1.11 14.06
N ALA A 69 13.11 -1.01 14.40
CA ALA A 69 13.57 -0.47 15.68
C ALA A 69 13.19 1.01 15.87
N GLU A 70 13.27 1.83 14.82
CA GLU A 70 12.84 3.24 14.87
C GLU A 70 11.31 3.36 15.04
N MET A 71 10.53 2.51 14.35
CA MET A 71 9.08 2.44 14.56
C MET A 71 8.74 2.07 16.00
N GLU A 72 9.35 1.01 16.54
CA GLU A 72 9.13 0.57 17.93
C GLU A 72 9.53 1.66 18.94
N ALA A 73 10.67 2.32 18.74
CA ALA A 73 11.12 3.42 19.58
C ALA A 73 10.10 4.57 19.60
N TYR A 74 9.56 4.93 18.43
CA TYR A 74 8.53 5.97 18.32
C TYR A 74 7.24 5.58 19.05
N LEU A 75 6.74 4.35 18.86
CA LEU A 75 5.56 3.86 19.57
C LEU A 75 5.76 3.92 21.09
N LYS A 76 6.92 3.49 21.58
CA LYS A 76 7.27 3.55 23.01
C LYS A 76 7.36 4.98 23.54
N GLN A 77 8.05 5.87 22.81
CA GLN A 77 8.20 7.28 23.18
C GLN A 77 6.84 7.97 23.34
N HIS A 78 5.92 7.69 22.43
CA HIS A 78 4.60 8.31 22.39
C HIS A 78 3.49 7.49 23.07
N LYS A 79 3.83 6.36 23.71
CA LYS A 79 2.90 5.44 24.38
C LYS A 79 1.75 4.99 23.46
N LEU A 80 2.06 4.70 22.21
CA LEU A 80 1.11 4.25 21.20
C LEU A 80 0.99 2.70 21.20
N PRO A 81 -0.22 2.14 21.01
CA PRO A 81 -0.39 0.71 20.87
C PRO A 81 0.15 0.23 19.51
N ASN A 82 0.50 -1.06 19.44
CA ASN A 82 0.78 -1.74 18.17
C ASN A 82 -0.28 -2.82 17.95
N GLU A 83 -0.64 -3.07 16.69
CA GLU A 83 -1.58 -4.12 16.31
C GLU A 83 -0.80 -5.41 16.07
N TRP A 84 -0.92 -6.36 17.00
CA TRP A 84 -0.21 -7.64 16.94
C TRP A 84 -1.07 -8.76 16.39
N ASP A 85 -2.40 -8.60 16.35
CA ASP A 85 -3.36 -9.59 15.87
C ASP A 85 -3.92 -9.15 14.51
N TYR A 86 -3.03 -8.91 13.55
CA TYR A 86 -3.37 -8.42 12.22
C TYR A 86 -3.67 -9.57 11.25
N PHE A 87 -4.87 -9.56 10.66
CA PHE A 87 -5.27 -10.47 9.59
C PHE A 87 -5.91 -9.71 8.42
N ASP A 88 -5.34 -9.84 7.20
CA ASP A 88 -5.89 -9.25 5.97
C ASP A 88 -6.32 -10.34 4.98
N PRO A 89 -7.64 -10.60 4.81
CA PRO A 89 -8.13 -11.66 3.93
C PRO A 89 -7.89 -11.36 2.43
N ALA A 90 -7.56 -10.10 2.07
CA ALA A 90 -7.19 -9.73 0.70
C ALA A 90 -5.69 -9.92 0.42
N LYS A 91 -4.88 -10.27 1.43
CA LYS A 91 -3.45 -10.48 1.35
C LYS A 91 -3.14 -11.98 1.32
N ALA A 92 -2.93 -12.52 0.11
CA ALA A 92 -2.64 -13.95 -0.08
C ALA A 92 -1.28 -14.40 0.50
N ASP A 93 -0.30 -13.48 0.53
CA ASP A 93 1.06 -13.66 1.03
C ASP A 93 1.54 -12.29 1.52
N ASP A 94 2.24 -12.27 2.66
CA ASP A 94 2.76 -11.05 3.27
C ASP A 94 3.68 -10.22 2.37
N LYS A 95 4.37 -10.88 1.44
CA LYS A 95 5.28 -10.27 0.46
C LYS A 95 4.61 -9.92 -0.86
N ARG A 96 3.35 -10.32 -1.07
CA ARG A 96 2.62 -10.03 -2.30
C ARG A 96 2.33 -8.54 -2.38
N GLU A 97 2.87 -7.90 -3.41
CA GLU A 97 2.53 -6.51 -3.69
C GLU A 97 1.07 -6.41 -4.12
N CYS A 98 0.37 -5.46 -3.51
CA CYS A 98 -1.06 -5.26 -3.69
C CYS A 98 -1.43 -4.68 -5.07
N GLY A 99 -0.46 -4.37 -5.94
CA GLY A 99 -0.68 -3.70 -7.23
C GLY A 99 -1.09 -2.22 -7.13
N LEU A 100 -1.59 -1.76 -5.98
CA LEU A 100 -1.98 -0.36 -5.71
C LEU A 100 -0.88 0.67 -5.97
N HIS A 101 0.37 0.29 -5.72
CA HIS A 101 1.53 1.18 -5.89
C HIS A 101 2.30 0.91 -7.18
N ALA A 102 1.84 -0.05 -7.98
CA ALA A 102 2.45 -0.39 -9.25
C ALA A 102 1.63 0.23 -10.39
N ALA A 103 2.31 0.59 -11.49
CA ALA A 103 1.67 1.19 -12.67
C ALA A 103 0.56 0.30 -13.28
N TRP A 104 0.59 -1.02 -13.06
CA TRP A 104 -0.40 -1.96 -13.57
C TRP A 104 -1.69 -2.06 -12.74
N GLY A 105 -1.76 -1.45 -11.55
CA GLY A 105 -2.94 -1.51 -10.69
C GLY A 105 -4.21 -0.94 -11.34
N GLY A 106 -4.05 0.06 -12.23
CA GLY A 106 -5.14 0.62 -13.03
C GLY A 106 -5.73 -0.35 -14.06
N GLN A 107 -4.88 -1.17 -14.70
CA GLN A 107 -5.31 -2.14 -15.71
C GLN A 107 -6.10 -3.29 -15.08
N ALA A 108 -5.72 -3.73 -13.88
CA ALA A 108 -6.39 -4.85 -13.19
C ALA A 108 -7.86 -4.58 -12.84
N VAL A 109 -8.23 -3.32 -12.57
CA VAL A 109 -9.62 -2.92 -12.31
C VAL A 109 -10.40 -2.66 -13.60
N ALA A 110 -9.75 -2.19 -14.66
CA ALA A 110 -10.40 -1.97 -15.95
C ALA A 110 -10.82 -3.27 -16.66
N SER A 111 -10.21 -4.40 -16.31
CA SER A 111 -10.46 -5.73 -16.88
C SER A 111 -11.38 -6.63 -16.02
N ALA A 112 -11.85 -6.15 -14.88
CA ALA A 112 -12.76 -6.86 -13.98
C ALA A 112 -14.19 -6.32 -14.12
#